data_AF-S2RB19-F1
#
_entry.id   AF-S2RB19-F1
#
_cell.length_a   1.000
_cell.length_b   1.000
_cell.length_c   1.000
_cell.angle_alpha   90.00
_cell.angle_beta   90.00
_cell.angle_gamma   90.00
#
_symmetry.space_group_name_H-M   'P 1'
#
loop_
_entity.id
_entity.type
_entity.pdbx_description
1 polymer ?
#
loop_
_entity_poly.entity_id
_entity_poly.type
_entity_poly.pdbx_seq_one_letter_code
_entity_poly.pdbx_strand_id
1 'polypeptide(L)'
;MDCMRHRMTRMTHKGDTLPGQFKDKHYVSVTSCFATGLDNTFTHQTDATLVAIDKAMTAAGVHKITELVLPHTWGMASLPLAKVNQAHQLGEKLGAFKKKDDETVKRYFLLFGMIAVMALATMGIQLLLPGIATNFWWRYVSFVVIFFVLLACLLHYATFMRHKRR
;
A
#
# COMPACT_ATOMS: atom_id res chain seq x y z
N MET A 1 4.32 22.19 4.52
CA MET A 1 3.01 21.53 4.42
C MET A 1 2.08 21.78 5.61
N ASP A 2 2.58 22.31 6.73
CA ASP A 2 1.78 22.48 7.95
C ASP A 2 0.61 23.47 7.77
N CYS A 3 0.77 24.49 6.92
CA CYS A 3 -0.31 25.44 6.59
C CYS A 3 -1.54 24.79 5.93
N MET A 4 -1.38 23.70 5.19
CA MET A 4 -2.49 22.99 4.54
C MET A 4 -3.09 21.89 5.42
N ARG A 5 -2.45 21.55 6.55
CA ARG A 5 -2.81 20.43 7.41
C ARG A 5 -4.29 20.48 7.82
N HIS A 6 -4.78 21.63 8.26
CA HIS A 6 -6.17 21.81 8.69
C HIS A 6 -7.22 21.55 7.59
N ARG A 7 -6.85 21.70 6.31
CA ARG A 7 -7.74 21.42 5.17
C ARG A 7 -7.64 19.97 4.73
N MET A 8 -6.47 19.37 4.91
CA MET A 8 -6.15 18.04 4.43
C MET A 8 -6.53 16.94 5.41
N THR A 9 -6.42 17.21 6.72
CA THR A 9 -6.74 16.26 7.78
C THR A 9 -7.53 16.92 8.89
N ARG A 10 -8.37 16.13 9.56
CA ARG A 10 -9.08 16.51 10.78
C ARG A 10 -8.59 15.64 11.92
N MET A 11 -8.33 16.23 13.08
CA MET A 11 -7.97 15.48 14.27
C MET A 11 -9.21 15.22 15.13
N THR A 12 -9.35 13.99 15.63
CA THR A 12 -10.36 13.65 16.63
C THR A 12 -9.89 14.08 18.02
N HIS A 13 -10.82 14.15 18.98
CA HIS A 13 -10.47 14.41 20.38
C HIS A 13 -9.55 13.33 20.98
N LYS A 14 -9.46 12.15 20.37
CA LYS A 14 -8.53 11.07 20.74
C LYS A 14 -7.15 11.18 20.09
N GLY A 15 -6.93 12.21 19.27
CA GLY A 15 -5.69 12.43 18.53
C GLY A 15 -5.59 11.69 17.20
N ASP A 16 -6.63 10.96 16.78
CA ASP A 16 -6.63 10.26 15.49
C ASP A 16 -6.69 11.26 14.34
N THR A 17 -5.88 11.01 13.31
CA THR A 17 -5.88 11.82 12.08
C THR A 17 -6.82 11.19 11.06
N LEU A 18 -7.91 11.89 10.74
CA LEU A 18 -8.88 11.49 9.74
C LEU A 18 -8.68 12.29 8.44
N PRO A 19 -8.90 11.68 7.26
CA PRO A 19 -8.91 12.41 6.00
C PRO A 19 -9.93 13.55 5.99
N GLY A 20 -9.52 14.71 5.49
CA GLY A 20 -10.38 15.90 5.36
C GLY A 20 -11.10 15.94 4.02
N GLN A 21 -11.25 17.16 3.47
CA GLN A 21 -12.01 17.41 2.23
C GLN A 21 -11.39 16.78 0.97
N PHE A 22 -10.12 16.37 1.02
CA PHE A 22 -9.38 15.81 -0.11
C PHE A 22 -9.34 14.28 -0.10
N LYS A 23 -10.14 13.62 0.74
CA LYS A 23 -10.25 12.17 0.78
C LYS A 23 -10.55 11.60 -0.62
N ASP A 24 -9.86 10.52 -0.98
CA ASP A 24 -9.98 9.78 -2.24
C ASP A 24 -9.64 10.61 -3.49
N LYS A 25 -9.02 11.79 -3.32
CA LYS A 25 -8.43 12.55 -4.42
C LYS A 25 -7.09 11.93 -4.81
N HIS A 26 -6.61 12.32 -5.98
CA HIS A 26 -5.34 11.85 -6.50
C HIS A 26 -4.37 13.02 -6.66
N TYR A 27 -3.07 12.77 -6.48
CA TYR A 27 -2.04 13.78 -6.67
C TYR A 27 -0.89 13.29 -7.53
N VAL A 28 -0.22 14.26 -8.13
CA VAL A 28 1.05 14.12 -8.82
C VAL A 28 2.05 15.00 -8.09
N SER A 29 3.18 14.43 -7.72
CA SER A 29 4.29 15.18 -7.13
C SER A 29 5.23 15.62 -8.25
N VAL A 30 5.49 16.92 -8.36
CA VAL A 30 6.48 17.47 -9.30
C VAL A 30 7.53 18.20 -8.48
N THR A 31 8.76 17.71 -8.51
CA THR A 31 9.85 18.23 -7.68
C THR A 31 11.11 18.43 -8.50
N SER A 32 11.90 19.43 -8.10
CA SER A 32 13.23 19.68 -8.62
C SER A 32 14.25 19.49 -7.51
N CYS A 33 15.39 18.88 -7.83
CA CYS A 33 16.51 18.74 -6.91
C CYS A 33 17.79 19.28 -7.54
N PHE A 34 18.56 20.02 -6.75
CA PHE A 34 19.86 20.54 -7.18
C PHE A 34 20.90 19.42 -7.31
N ALA A 35 20.76 18.33 -6.55
CA ALA A 35 21.66 17.19 -6.57
C ALA A 35 21.52 16.41 -7.88
N THR A 36 22.65 15.86 -8.37
CA THR A 36 22.67 15.00 -9.55
C THR A 36 21.95 13.68 -9.26
N GLY A 37 21.37 13.05 -10.28
CA GLY A 37 20.62 11.79 -10.10
C GLY A 37 21.45 10.66 -9.49
N LEU A 38 22.73 10.57 -9.84
CA LEU A 38 23.66 9.59 -9.26
C LEU A 38 23.97 9.90 -7.79
N ASP A 39 24.30 11.15 -7.46
CA ASP A 39 24.55 11.58 -6.08
C ASP A 39 23.34 11.33 -5.20
N ASN A 40 22.13 11.57 -5.72
CA ASN A 40 20.90 11.31 -5.00
C ASN A 40 20.60 9.82 -4.82
N THR A 41 21.08 8.96 -5.72
CA THR A 41 20.92 7.49 -5.60
C THR A 41 21.80 6.93 -4.48
N PHE A 42 22.95 7.54 -4.22
CA PHE A 42 23.87 7.13 -3.15
C PHE A 42 23.61 7.82 -1.81
N THR A 43 23.23 9.10 -1.83
CA THR A 43 23.06 9.89 -0.60
C THR A 43 21.63 9.89 -0.08
N HIS A 44 20.66 9.45 -0.88
CA HIS A 44 19.23 9.45 -0.56
C HIS A 44 18.68 10.80 -0.06
N GLN A 45 19.36 11.91 -0.37
CA GLN A 45 19.04 13.22 0.20
C GLN A 45 17.64 13.69 -0.15
N THR A 46 17.15 13.38 -1.35
CA THR A 46 15.82 13.79 -1.80
C THR A 46 14.74 12.82 -1.32
N ASP A 47 15.10 11.60 -0.93
CA ASP A 47 14.16 10.53 -0.59
C ASP A 47 13.39 10.85 0.70
N ALA A 48 14.07 11.41 1.71
CA ALA A 48 13.44 11.83 2.96
C ALA A 48 12.33 12.87 2.74
N THR A 49 12.52 13.79 1.78
CA THR A 49 11.55 14.83 1.46
C THR A 49 10.33 14.24 0.75
N LEU A 50 10.55 13.34 -0.21
CA LEU A 50 9.47 12.66 -0.94
C LEU A 50 8.65 11.76 -0.02
N VAL A 51 9.31 11.02 0.88
CA VAL A 51 8.65 10.21 1.92
C VAL A 51 7.82 11.08 2.86
N ALA A 52 8.31 12.26 3.26
CA ALA A 52 7.55 13.17 4.10
C ALA A 52 6.29 13.69 3.41
N ILE A 53 6.37 14.00 2.12
CA ILE A 53 5.22 14.38 1.29
C ILE A 53 4.24 13.21 1.22
N ASP A 54 4.70 12.02 0.86
CA ASP A 54 3.85 10.85 0.69
C ASP A 54 3.13 10.48 2.00
N LYS A 55 3.80 10.60 3.14
CA LYS A 55 3.18 10.42 4.47
C LYS A 55 2.05 11.43 4.71
N ALA A 56 2.30 12.71 4.42
CA ALA A 56 1.29 13.76 4.61
C ALA A 56 0.08 13.56 3.67
N MET A 57 0.32 13.23 2.40
CA MET A 57 -0.73 12.98 1.42
C MET A 57 -1.54 11.72 1.75
N THR A 58 -0.87 10.66 2.20
CA THR A 58 -1.53 9.41 2.64
C THR A 58 -2.40 9.66 3.88
N ALA A 59 -1.92 10.43 4.85
CA ALA A 59 -2.70 10.80 6.03
C ALA A 59 -3.95 11.63 5.66
N ALA A 60 -3.86 12.44 4.61
CA ALA A 60 -4.97 13.18 4.03
C ALA A 60 -5.93 12.32 3.19
N GLY A 61 -5.65 11.03 3.02
CA GLY A 61 -6.44 10.11 2.19
C GLY A 61 -6.31 10.39 0.70
N VAL A 62 -5.22 11.02 0.25
CA VAL A 62 -4.95 11.33 -1.16
C VAL A 62 -4.02 10.28 -1.75
N HIS A 63 -4.34 9.76 -2.93
CA HIS A 63 -3.60 8.68 -3.58
C HIS A 63 -2.58 9.21 -4.58
N LYS A 64 -1.33 8.75 -4.47
CA LYS A 64 -0.27 9.09 -5.41
C LYS A 64 -0.53 8.42 -6.75
N ILE A 65 -0.58 9.19 -7.84
CA ILE A 65 -0.59 8.65 -9.21
C ILE A 65 0.84 8.40 -9.65
N THR A 66 1.67 9.43 -9.60
CA THR A 66 3.07 9.36 -10.01
C THR A 66 3.87 10.53 -9.43
N GLU A 67 5.17 10.49 -9.69
CA GLU A 67 6.13 11.50 -9.27
C GLU A 67 7.08 11.84 -10.41
N LEU A 68 7.27 13.14 -10.64
CA LEU A 68 8.18 13.67 -11.65
C LEU A 68 9.27 14.45 -10.94
N VAL A 69 10.48 13.88 -10.92
CA VAL A 69 11.67 14.51 -10.34
C VAL A 69 12.57 15.03 -11.45
N LEU A 70 12.96 16.30 -11.35
CA LEU A 70 13.97 16.94 -12.17
C LEU A 70 15.26 17.10 -11.36
N PRO A 71 16.24 16.18 -11.50
CA PRO A 71 17.53 16.30 -10.83
C PRO A 71 18.46 17.29 -11.55
N HIS A 72 19.57 17.66 -10.89
CA HIS A 72 20.64 18.48 -11.44
C HIS A 72 20.17 19.86 -11.94
N THR A 73 19.36 20.56 -11.15
CA THR A 73 18.84 21.89 -11.54
C THR A 73 19.77 23.05 -11.24
N TRP A 74 20.88 22.82 -10.52
CA TRP A 74 21.83 23.89 -10.20
C TRP A 74 22.53 24.42 -11.47
N GLY A 75 22.35 25.70 -11.78
CA GLY A 75 22.90 26.33 -12.99
C GLY A 75 22.19 25.94 -14.29
N MET A 76 21.03 25.28 -14.22
CA MET A 76 20.24 24.90 -15.40
C MET A 76 19.54 26.13 -16.00
N ALA A 77 19.90 26.49 -17.23
CA ALA A 77 19.30 27.60 -17.98
C ALA A 77 18.10 27.19 -18.84
N SER A 78 18.01 25.91 -19.22
CA SER A 78 16.91 25.37 -20.03
C SER A 78 16.51 23.97 -19.57
N LEU A 79 15.21 23.67 -19.69
CA LEU A 79 14.66 22.37 -19.30
C LEU A 79 15.04 21.31 -20.34
N PRO A 80 15.53 20.12 -19.90
CA PRO A 80 15.79 19.02 -20.82
C PRO A 80 14.51 18.59 -21.54
N LEU A 81 14.57 18.53 -22.87
CA LEU A 81 13.43 18.15 -23.71
C LEU A 81 12.84 16.78 -23.31
N ALA A 82 13.68 15.85 -22.88
CA ALA A 82 13.24 14.54 -22.39
C ALA A 82 12.28 14.65 -21.18
N LYS A 83 12.54 15.57 -20.25
CA LYS A 83 11.70 15.80 -19.07
C LYS A 83 10.41 16.54 -19.42
N VAL A 84 10.48 17.46 -20.38
CA VAL A 84 9.30 18.14 -20.95
C VAL A 84 8.38 17.10 -21.60
N ASN A 85 8.92 16.22 -22.45
CA ASN A 85 8.18 15.14 -23.09
C ASN A 85 7.58 14.17 -22.07
N GLN A 86 8.32 13.82 -21.01
CA GLN A 86 7.81 12.99 -19.92
C GLN A 86 6.61 13.65 -19.22
N ALA A 87 6.67 14.97 -18.98
CA ALA A 87 5.57 15.72 -18.39
C ALA A 87 4.35 15.79 -19.32
N HIS A 88 4.55 15.97 -20.64
CA HIS A 88 3.46 15.94 -21.62
C HIS A 88 2.78 14.56 -21.68
N GLN A 89 3.56 13.49 -21.80
CA GLN A 89 3.03 12.11 -21.78
C GLN A 89 2.27 11.81 -20.49
N LEU A 90 2.76 12.34 -19.36
CA LEU A 90 2.05 12.23 -18.10
C LEU A 90 0.72 12.99 -18.12
N GLY A 91 0.71 14.24 -18.61
CA GLY A 91 -0.51 15.03 -18.77
C GLY A 91 -1.57 14.31 -19.61
N GLU A 92 -1.18 13.71 -20.73
CA GLU A 92 -2.07 12.91 -21.57
C GLU A 92 -2.62 11.69 -20.81
N LYS A 93 -1.76 10.97 -20.08
CA LYS A 93 -2.17 9.81 -19.27
C LYS A 93 -3.13 10.20 -18.13
N LEU A 94 -2.93 11.38 -17.53
CA LEU A 94 -3.82 11.89 -16.48
C LEU A 94 -5.21 12.21 -17.02
N GLY A 95 -5.32 12.72 -18.25
CA GLY A 95 -6.61 12.97 -18.91
C GLY A 95 -7.43 11.70 -19.13
N ALA A 96 -6.75 10.57 -19.37
CA ALA A 96 -7.37 9.25 -19.51
C ALA A 96 -7.40 8.42 -18.22
N PHE A 97 -6.97 8.98 -17.08
CA PHE A 97 -6.82 8.22 -15.85
C PHE A 97 -8.18 7.80 -15.31
N LYS A 98 -8.50 6.52 -15.44
CA LYS A 98 -9.68 5.91 -14.81
C LYS A 98 -9.30 5.41 -13.42
N LYS A 99 -10.04 5.87 -12.41
CA LYS A 99 -9.95 5.35 -11.05
C LYS A 99 -10.11 3.82 -11.09
N LYS A 100 -9.10 3.10 -10.64
CA LYS A 100 -9.19 1.66 -10.43
C LYS A 100 -9.97 1.46 -9.14
N ASP A 101 -11.28 1.54 -9.23
CA ASP A 101 -12.15 1.31 -8.08
C ASP A 101 -11.94 -0.11 -7.55
N ASP A 102 -11.88 -0.14 -6.22
CA ASP A 102 -11.77 -1.25 -5.29
C ASP A 102 -11.58 -2.63 -5.91
N GLU A 103 -10.38 -3.21 -5.72
CA GLU A 103 -10.08 -4.62 -6.04
C GLU A 103 -10.79 -5.59 -5.08
N THR A 104 -12.06 -5.34 -4.78
CA THR A 104 -12.98 -6.18 -4.00
C THR A 104 -12.94 -7.61 -4.49
N VAL A 105 -13.02 -7.83 -5.80
CA VAL A 105 -12.92 -9.15 -6.43
C VAL A 105 -11.60 -9.85 -6.09
N LYS A 106 -10.47 -9.13 -6.14
CA LYS A 106 -9.15 -9.69 -5.79
C LYS A 106 -9.08 -10.03 -4.31
N ARG A 107 -9.68 -9.20 -3.43
CA ARG A 107 -9.77 -9.48 -1.99
C ARG A 107 -10.62 -10.71 -1.72
N TYR A 108 -11.73 -10.90 -2.44
CA TYR A 108 -12.55 -12.12 -2.34
C TYR A 108 -11.81 -13.34 -2.86
N PHE A 109 -11.06 -13.23 -3.97
CA PHE A 109 -10.25 -14.32 -4.49
C PHE A 109 -9.13 -14.72 -3.52
N LEU A 110 -8.49 -13.74 -2.88
CA LEU A 110 -7.48 -13.97 -1.84
C LEU A 110 -8.09 -14.65 -0.61
N LEU A 111 -9.27 -14.19 -0.17
CA LEU A 111 -9.98 -14.78 0.96
C LEU A 111 -10.40 -16.23 0.66
N PHE A 112 -10.93 -16.48 -0.54
CA PHE A 112 -11.32 -17.81 -1.00
C PHE A 112 -10.11 -18.74 -1.10
N GLY A 113 -9.00 -18.28 -1.71
CA GLY A 113 -7.76 -19.05 -1.80
C GLY A 113 -7.19 -19.40 -0.43
N MET A 114 -7.22 -18.46 0.52
CA MET A 114 -6.83 -18.72 1.90
C MET A 114 -7.69 -19.82 2.53
N ILE A 115 -9.01 -19.73 2.43
CA ILE A 115 -9.93 -20.72 3.00
C ILE A 115 -9.73 -22.10 2.34
N ALA A 116 -9.58 -22.14 1.01
CA ALA A 116 -9.40 -23.38 0.26
C ALA A 116 -8.10 -24.12 0.65
N VAL A 117 -6.98 -23.40 0.76
CA VAL A 117 -5.69 -23.99 1.18
C VAL A 117 -5.76 -24.46 2.63
N MET A 118 -6.38 -23.68 3.52
CA MET A 118 -6.53 -24.07 4.93
C MET A 118 -7.42 -25.30 5.07
N ALA A 119 -8.54 -25.37 4.33
CA ALA A 119 -9.40 -26.54 4.31
C ALA A 119 -8.66 -27.80 3.79
N LEU A 120 -7.91 -27.67 2.70
CA LEU A 120 -7.12 -28.77 2.14
C LEU A 120 -6.04 -29.25 3.14
N ALA A 121 -5.34 -28.33 3.79
CA ALA A 121 -4.34 -28.66 4.81
C ALA A 121 -4.97 -29.38 6.01
N THR A 122 -6.11 -28.90 6.52
CA THR A 122 -6.81 -29.54 7.65
C THR A 122 -7.26 -30.97 7.31
N MET A 123 -7.81 -31.19 6.12
CA MET A 123 -8.22 -32.53 5.67
C MET A 123 -7.01 -33.45 5.41
N GLY A 124 -5.91 -32.92 4.86
CA GLY A 124 -4.68 -33.68 4.65
C GLY A 124 -4.05 -34.17 5.97
N ILE A 125 -4.02 -33.31 6.98
CA ILE A 125 -3.52 -33.67 8.32
C ILE A 125 -4.42 -34.71 8.99
N GLN A 126 -5.75 -34.61 8.81
CA GLN A 126 -6.70 -35.61 9.33
C GLN A 126 -6.54 -36.99 8.69
N LEU A 127 -5.98 -37.08 7.49
CA LEU A 127 -5.69 -38.36 6.81
C LEU A 127 -4.45 -39.06 7.40
N LEU A 128 -3.49 -38.30 7.91
CA LEU A 128 -2.22 -38.78 8.47
C LEU A 128 -2.31 -39.21 9.95
N LEU A 129 -3.39 -38.88 10.65
CA LEU A 129 -3.64 -39.24 12.05
C LEU A 129 -4.85 -40.20 12.18
N PRO A 130 -4.71 -41.48 11.77
CA PRO A 130 -5.82 -42.42 11.68
C PRO A 130 -6.45 -42.82 13.03
N GLY A 131 -5.79 -42.58 14.16
CA GLY A 131 -6.29 -42.96 15.50
C GLY A 131 -7.28 -41.98 16.14
N ILE A 132 -7.37 -40.76 15.60
CA ILE A 132 -8.11 -39.64 16.21
C ILE A 132 -9.42 -39.38 15.43
N ALA A 133 -9.53 -39.86 14.19
CA ALA A 133 -10.57 -39.47 13.25
C ALA A 133 -11.76 -40.43 13.12
N THR A 134 -11.95 -41.35 14.07
CA THR A 134 -12.98 -42.42 14.00
C THR A 134 -14.39 -41.93 14.33
N ASN A 135 -14.54 -40.89 15.16
CA ASN A 135 -15.82 -40.29 15.53
C ASN A 135 -16.04 -38.95 14.82
N PHE A 136 -17.22 -38.75 14.21
CA PHE A 136 -17.61 -37.53 13.49
C PHE A 136 -17.34 -36.25 14.30
N TRP A 137 -17.71 -36.27 15.58
CA TRP A 137 -17.52 -35.15 16.51
C TRP A 137 -16.04 -34.79 16.72
N TRP A 138 -15.16 -35.80 16.74
CA TRP A 138 -13.74 -35.55 16.94
C TRP A 138 -13.04 -35.04 15.67
N ARG A 139 -13.50 -35.49 14.49
CA ARG A 139 -13.15 -34.88 13.20
C ARG A 139 -13.59 -33.42 13.14
N TYR A 140 -14.81 -33.12 13.58
CA TYR A 140 -15.34 -31.75 13.59
C TYR A 140 -14.55 -30.83 14.52
N VAL A 141 -14.31 -31.26 15.77
CA VAL A 141 -13.54 -30.47 16.75
C VAL A 141 -12.10 -30.25 16.27
N SER A 142 -11.43 -31.30 15.77
CA SER A 142 -10.08 -31.19 15.20
C SER A 142 -10.04 -30.19 14.04
N PHE A 143 -11.02 -30.23 13.14
CA PHE A 143 -11.13 -29.29 12.03
C PHE A 143 -11.26 -27.84 12.51
N VAL A 144 -12.19 -27.56 13.44
CA VAL A 144 -12.43 -26.22 13.97
C VAL A 144 -11.18 -25.66 14.66
N VAL A 145 -10.51 -26.47 15.48
CA VAL A 145 -9.30 -26.04 16.22
C VAL A 145 -8.15 -25.73 15.26
N ILE A 146 -7.85 -26.64 14.31
CA ILE A 146 -6.75 -26.44 13.36
C ILE A 146 -7.04 -25.23 12.46
N PHE A 147 -8.29 -25.05 12.03
CA PHE A 147 -8.71 -23.89 11.23
C PHE A 147 -8.48 -22.57 11.98
N PHE A 148 -8.89 -22.47 13.25
CA PHE A 148 -8.69 -21.25 14.03
C PHE A 148 -7.21 -20.95 14.33
N VAL A 149 -6.40 -21.97 14.62
CA VAL A 149 -4.96 -21.78 14.85
C VAL A 149 -4.26 -21.29 13.58
N LEU A 150 -4.56 -21.90 12.44
CA LEU A 150 -4.00 -21.49 11.15
C LEU A 150 -4.45 -20.08 10.76
N LEU A 151 -5.74 -19.75 10.95
CA LEU A 151 -6.27 -18.42 10.71
C LEU A 151 -5.56 -17.38 11.60
N ALA A 152 -5.36 -17.69 12.88
CA ALA A 152 -4.64 -16.82 13.81
C ALA A 152 -3.18 -16.60 13.37
N CYS A 153 -2.49 -17.66 12.96
CA CYS A 153 -1.12 -17.56 12.42
C CYS A 153 -1.07 -16.71 11.15
N LEU A 154 -2.03 -16.87 10.23
CA LEU A 154 -2.06 -16.12 8.99
C LEU A 154 -2.45 -14.66 9.23
N LEU A 155 -3.38 -14.39 10.15
CA LEU A 155 -3.74 -13.03 10.55
C LEU A 155 -2.53 -12.34 11.21
N HIS A 156 -1.82 -13.04 12.10
CA HIS A 156 -0.59 -12.57 12.72
C HIS A 156 0.51 -12.29 11.68
N TYR A 157 0.71 -13.21 10.73
CA TYR A 157 1.66 -13.02 9.63
C TYR A 157 1.26 -11.83 8.75
N ALA A 158 -0.01 -11.70 8.38
CA ALA A 158 -0.52 -10.63 7.56
C ALA A 158 -0.43 -9.27 8.28
N THR A 159 -0.69 -9.21 9.59
CA THR A 159 -0.49 -7.99 10.39
C THR A 159 1.00 -7.63 10.49
N PHE A 160 1.87 -8.62 10.72
CA PHE A 160 3.32 -8.40 10.81
C PHE A 160 3.91 -7.94 9.47
N MET A 161 3.47 -8.53 8.36
CA MET A 161 3.85 -8.12 7.00
C MET A 161 3.31 -6.74 6.62
N ARG A 162 2.10 -6.37 7.06
CA ARG A 162 1.57 -5.01 6.85
C ARG A 162 2.32 -3.95 7.66
N HIS A 163 2.88 -4.31 8.80
CA HIS A 163 3.72 -3.40 9.60
C HIS A 163 5.15 -3.25 9.04
N LYS A 164 5.69 -4.25 8.33
CA LYS A 164 7.01 -4.13 7.68
C LYS A 164 7.00 -3.26 6.41
N ARG A 165 5.83 -2.81 5.96
CA ARG A 165 5.64 -1.90 4.79
C ARG A 165 4.99 -0.57 5.16
N ARG A 166 5.17 -0.10 6.40
CA ARG A 166 4.82 1.26 6.82
C ARG A 166 6.05 2.03 7.25
#